data_AF-X1KJ25-F1
#
_entry.id   AF-X1KJ25-F1
#
_cell.length_a   1.000
_cell.length_b   1.000
_cell.length_c   1.000
_cell.angle_alpha   90.00
_cell.angle_beta   90.00
_cell.angle_gamma   90.00
#
_symmetry.space_group_name_H-M   'P 1'
#
loop_
_entity.id
_entity.type
_entity.pdbx_description
1 polymer ?
#
loop_
_entity_poly.entity_id
_entity_poly.type
_entity_poly.pdbx_seq_one_letter_code
_entity_poly.pdbx_strand_id
1 'polypeptide(L)' 'MLDVNLIREKPEEVKKNLALRRDASFLEKLNKVIEKDEEWRKTKQEIDRLRHRRNQISKEINKAKKQRQVGGG' A
#
# COMPACT_ATOMS: atom_id res chain seq x y z
N MET A 1 -15.83 -15.82 -3.68
CA MET A 1 -15.08 -14.75 -3.02
C MET A 1 -15.15 -13.51 -3.91
N LEU A 2 -15.53 -12.35 -3.38
CA LEU A 2 -15.63 -11.12 -4.18
C LEU A 2 -14.22 -10.59 -4.45
N ASP A 3 -13.92 -10.14 -5.67
CA ASP A 3 -12.63 -9.55 -6.00
C ASP A 3 -12.52 -8.14 -5.39
N VAL A 4 -11.42 -7.88 -4.68
CA VAL A 4 -11.11 -6.56 -4.11
C VAL A 4 -10.84 -5.53 -5.22
N ASN A 5 -10.33 -5.96 -6.37
CA ASN A 5 -10.12 -5.07 -7.51
C ASN A 5 -11.44 -4.54 -8.05
N LEU A 6 -12.49 -5.38 -8.08
CA LEU A 6 -13.82 -4.96 -8.50
C LEU A 6 -14.41 -3.91 -7.53
N ILE A 7 -14.18 -4.06 -6.23
CA ILE A 7 -14.58 -3.07 -5.22
C ILE A 7 -13.88 -1.73 -5.45
N ARG A 8 -12.61 -1.75 -5.88
CA ARG A 8 -11.81 -0.54 -6.13
C ARG A 8 -12.21 0.15 -7.44
N GLU A 9 -12.40 -0.61 -8.51
CA GLU A 9 -12.72 -0.07 -9.83
C GLU A 9 -14.17 0.43 -9.90
N LYS A 10 -15.10 -0.31 -9.28
CA LYS A 10 -16.54 -0.03 -9.37
C LYS A 10 -17.24 -0.14 -8.00
N PRO A 11 -16.86 0.68 -7.01
CA PRO A 11 -17.43 0.62 -5.66
C PRO A 11 -18.95 0.83 -5.67
N GLU A 12 -19.46 1.71 -6.52
CA GLU A 12 -20.89 2.04 -6.60
C GLU A 12 -21.72 0.91 -7.21
N GLU A 13 -21.18 0.18 -8.19
CA GLU A 13 -21.86 -0.95 -8.82
C GLU A 13 -21.94 -2.14 -7.84
N VAL A 14 -20.88 -2.36 -7.06
CA VAL A 14 -20.85 -3.35 -5.97
C VAL A 14 -21.83 -2.97 -4.86
N LYS A 15 -21.87 -1.70 -4.41
CA LYS A 15 -22.84 -1.22 -3.40
C LYS A 15 -24.27 -1.45 -3.83
N LYS A 16 -24.63 -1.08 -5.07
CA LYS A 16 -25.98 -1.29 -5.61
C LYS A 16 -26.36 -2.76 -5.64
N ASN A 17 -25.45 -3.63 -6.10
CA ASN A 17 -25.67 -5.08 -6.12
C ASN A 17 -25.84 -5.67 -4.72
N LEU A 18 -25.10 -5.19 -3.72
CA LEU A 18 -25.25 -5.64 -2.33
C LEU A 18 -26.54 -5.11 -1.69
N ALA A 19 -26.96 -3.88 -2.01
CA ALA A 19 -28.23 -3.32 -1.55
C ALA A 19 -29.44 -4.12 -2.07
N LEU A 20 -29.38 -4.63 -3.30
CA LEU A 20 -30.42 -5.51 -3.86
C LEU A 20 -30.58 -6.82 -3.08
N ARG A 21 -29.54 -7.28 -2.37
CA ARG A 21 -29.58 -8.51 -1.55
C ARG A 21 -30.31 -8.33 -0.22
N ARG A 22 -30.78 -7.12 0.11
CA ARG A 22 -31.59 -6.76 1.31
C ARG A 22 -30.98 -7.16 2.66
N ASP A 23 -29.67 -7.40 2.71
CA ASP A 23 -28.94 -7.69 3.94
C ASP A 23 -27.96 -6.54 4.23
N ALA A 24 -28.26 -5.79 5.29
CA ALA A 24 -27.49 -4.63 5.72
C ALA A 24 -26.06 -5.00 6.16
N SER A 25 -25.82 -6.25 6.56
CA SER A 25 -24.50 -6.73 6.98
C SER A 25 -23.48 -6.68 5.84
N PHE A 26 -23.92 -6.78 4.58
CA PHE A 26 -23.02 -6.70 3.44
C PHE A 26 -22.47 -5.30 3.21
N LEU A 27 -23.28 -4.25 3.47
CA LEU A 27 -22.83 -2.87 3.34
C LEU A 27 -21.79 -2.54 4.41
N GLU A 28 -22.02 -3.01 5.65
CA GLU A 28 -21.05 -2.83 6.73
C GLU A 28 -19.73 -3.57 6.44
N LYS A 29 -19.81 -4.82 5.94
CA LYS A 29 -18.63 -5.58 5.51
C LYS A 29 -17.90 -4.90 4.36
N LEU A 30 -18.62 -4.36 3.38
CA LEU A 30 -18.02 -3.64 2.26
C LEU A 30 -17.24 -2.41 2.75
N ASN A 31 -17.84 -1.61 3.63
CA ASN A 31 -17.17 -0.43 4.19
C ASN A 31 -15.89 -0.82 4.96
N LYS A 32 -15.96 -1.87 5.79
CA LYS A 32 -14.79 -2.41 6.50
C LYS A 32 -13.70 -2.88 5.54
N VAL A 33 -14.07 -3.53 4.43
CA VAL A 33 -13.11 -3.97 3.41
C VAL A 33 -12.44 -2.77 2.75
N ILE A 34 -13.20 -1.73 2.39
CA ILE A 34 -12.66 -0.50 1.78
C ILE A 34 -11.67 0.19 2.73
N GLU A 35 -12.03 0.32 4.00
CA GLU A 35 -11.17 0.93 5.02
C GLU A 35 -9.85 0.14 5.20
N LYS A 36 -9.94 -1.17 5.38
CA LYS A 36 -8.77 -2.04 5.53
C LYS A 36 -7.90 -2.07 4.28
N ASP A 37 -8.52 -1.99 3.10
CA ASP A 37 -7.80 -1.89 1.83
C ASP A 37 -6.97 -0.60 1.74
N GLU A 38 -7.56 0.52 2.17
CA GLU A 38 -6.89 1.82 2.18
C GLU A 38 -5.72 1.83 3.17
N GLU A 39 -5.92 1.35 4.40
CA GLU A 39 -4.86 1.21 5.41
C GLU A 39 -3.72 0.33 4.91
N TRP A 40 -4.04 -0.80 4.28
CA TRP A 40 -3.06 -1.72 3.71
C TRP A 40 -2.24 -1.05 2.61
N ARG A 41 -2.87 -0.32 1.69
CA ARG A 41 -2.17 0.40 0.62
C ARG A 41 -1.25 1.48 1.15
N LYS A 42 -1.71 2.29 2.11
CA LYS A 42 -0.89 3.32 2.78
C LYS A 42 0.34 2.70 3.45
N THR A 43 0.13 1.64 4.22
CA THR A 43 1.22 0.94 4.93
C THR A 43 2.23 0.33 3.96
N LYS A 44 1.74 -0.31 2.89
CA LYS A 44 2.61 -0.90 1.85
C LYS A 44 3.47 0.16 1.17
N GLN A 45 2.87 1.30 0.80
CA GLN A 45 3.59 2.41 0.19
C GLN A 45 4.69 2.96 1.12
N GLU A 46 4.39 3.11 2.41
CA GLU A 46 5.38 3.58 3.39
C GLU A 46 6.52 2.58 3.57
N ILE A 47 6.23 1.28 3.63
CA ILE A 47 7.26 0.22 3.66
C ILE A 47 8.19 0.33 2.46
N ASP A 48 7.64 0.48 1.25
CA ASP A 48 8.46 0.58 0.04
C ASP A 48 9.29 1.86 0.00
N ARG A 49 8.74 2.98 0.49
CA ARG A 49 9.47 4.24 0.67
C ARG A 49 10.62 4.10 1.66
N LEU A 50 10.39 3.47 2.81
CA LEU A 50 11.42 3.24 3.83
C LEU A 50 12.52 2.30 3.30
N ARG A 51 12.16 1.25 2.56
CA ARG A 51 13.12 0.36 1.90
C ARG A 51 13.98 1.12 0.89
N HIS A 52 13.36 1.98 0.08
CA HIS A 52 14.07 2.82 -0.88
C HIS A 52 15.07 3.74 -0.18
N ARG A 53 14.60 4.46 0.86
CA ARG A 53 15.44 5.37 1.66
C ARG A 53 16.61 4.64 2.31
N ARG A 54 16.38 3.47 2.92
CA ARG A 54 17.44 2.64 3.50
C ARG A 54 18.50 2.29 2.45
N ASN A 55 18.07 1.85 1.27
CA ASN A 55 18.99 1.48 0.19
C ASN A 55 19.81 2.68 -0.33
N GLN A 56 19.19 3.86 -0.41
CA GLN A 56 19.91 5.10 -0.77
C GLN A 56 20.98 5.44 0.27
N ILE A 57 20.63 5.44 1.56
CA ILE A 57 21.56 5.70 2.66
C ILE A 57 22.72 4.70 2.63
N SER A 58 22.45 3.40 2.45
CA SER A 58 23.51 2.40 2.34
C SER A 58 24.46 2.65 1.17
N LYS A 59 23.95 3.09 0.02
CA LYS A 59 24.77 3.46 -1.14
C LYS A 59 25.63 4.69 -0.86
N GLU A 60 25.07 5.71 -0.23
CA GLU A 60 25.79 6.93 0.15
C GLU A 60 26.92 6.64 1.15
N ILE A 61 26.67 5.81 2.16
CA ILE A 61 27.69 5.36 3.12
C ILE A 61 28.84 4.65 2.40
N ASN A 62 28.54 3.73 1.50
CA ASN A 62 29.58 3.02 0.74
C ASN A 62 30.39 3.96 -0.16
N LYS A 63 29.73 4.94 -0.80
CA LYS A 63 30.40 5.97 -1.61
C LYS A 63 31.33 6.84 -0.76
N ALA A 64 30.87 7.30 0.40
CA ALA A 64 31.67 8.10 1.32
C ALA A 64 32.88 7.33 1.89
N LYS A 65 32.69 6.04 2.24
CA LYS A 65 33.80 5.16 2.65
C LYS A 65 34.84 5.03 1.55
N LYS A 66 34.42 4.78 0.30
CA LYS A 66 35.33 4.66 -0.85
C LYS A 66 36.08 5.97 -1.12
N GLN A 67 35.40 7.12 -1.04
CA GLN A 67 36.04 8.42 -1.23
C GLN A 67 37.12 8.71 -0.18
N ARG A 68 36.88 8.37 1.09
CA ARG A 68 37.91 8.50 2.16
C ARG A 68 39.12 7.61 1.93
N GLN A 69 38.94 6.46 1.28
CA GLN A 69 40.02 5.51 1.04
C GLN A 69 40.90 5.87 -0.17
N VAL A 70 40.42 6.72 -1.07
CA VAL A 70 41.14 7.16 -2.29
C VAL A 70 41.89 8.48 -2.06
N GLY A 71 41.53 9.28 -1.03
CA GLY A 71 42.18 10.55 -0.69
C GLY A 71 43.34 10.46 0.33
N GLY A 72 43.84 9.26 0.61
CA GLY A 72 44.91 9.01 1.59
C GLY A 72 46.24 8.56 0.98
N GLY A 73 46.49 8.89 -0.28
CA GLY A 73 47.76 8.67 -0.98
C GLY A 73 48.52 9.98 -1.14
#